data_AF-A0A7C9CA26-F1
#
_entry.id   AF-A0A7C9CA26-F1
#
_cell.length_a   1.000
_cell.length_b   1.000
_cell.length_c   1.000
_cell.angle_alpha   90.00
_cell.angle_beta   90.00
_cell.angle_gamma   90.00
#
_symmetry.space_group_name_H-M   'P 1'
#
loop_
_entity.id
_entity.type
_entity.pdbx_description
1 polymer ?
#
loop_
_entity_poly.entity_id
_entity_poly.type
_entity_poly.pdbx_seq_one_letter_code
_entity_poly.pdbx_strand_id
1 'polypeptide(L)'
;MMELLGKMPKKLANGGAKSRDYFDRYGDLKRIKRLKYWSLDRLLVEKFEFSEKDAQEFADFLRPILDFAPEKRPTAQQCLKHPWLNQNLTPNDSAGGTNKPISKVNK
;
A
#
# COMPACT_ATOMS: atom_id res chain seq x y z
N MET A 1 7.39 -2.33 -9.74
CA MET A 1 7.72 -2.83 -8.38
C MET A 1 9.04 -2.27 -7.87
N MET A 2 10.16 -2.43 -8.58
CA MET A 2 11.45 -1.85 -8.15
C MET A 2 11.46 -0.31 -8.09
N GLU A 3 10.67 0.36 -8.93
CA GLU A 3 10.51 1.82 -8.90
C GLU A 3 9.90 2.34 -7.59
N LEU A 4 9.05 1.53 -6.94
CA LEU A 4 8.31 1.93 -5.74
C LEU A 4 8.98 1.43 -4.46
N LEU A 5 9.52 0.21 -4.50
CA LEU A 5 10.05 -0.50 -3.32
C LEU A 5 11.59 -0.53 -3.29
N GLY A 6 12.24 0.05 -4.29
CA GLY A 6 13.69 0.04 -4.44
C GLY A 6 14.24 -1.23 -5.09
N LYS A 7 15.56 -1.40 -4.99
CA LYS A 7 16.27 -2.48 -5.67
C LYS A 7 15.93 -3.83 -5.04
N MET A 8 15.50 -4.78 -5.88
CA MET A 8 15.24 -6.15 -5.45
C MET A 8 16.54 -6.82 -4.96
N PRO A 9 16.53 -7.54 -3.82
CA PRO A 9 17.69 -8.29 -3.35
C PRO A 9 18.15 -9.32 -4.39
N LYS A 10 19.45 -9.35 -4.68
CA LYS A 10 20.05 -10.22 -5.71
C LYS A 10 19.69 -11.70 -5.57
N LYS A 11 19.61 -12.20 -4.33
CA LYS A 11 19.23 -13.60 -4.05
C LYS A 11 17.84 -13.93 -4.58
N LEU A 12 16.89 -13.00 -4.43
CA LEU A 12 15.52 -13.16 -4.90
C LEU A 12 15.42 -12.92 -6.41
N ALA A 13 16.11 -11.90 -6.93
CA ALA A 13 16.15 -11.61 -8.37
C ALA A 13 16.64 -12.82 -9.19
N ASN A 14 17.65 -13.53 -8.69
CA ASN A 14 18.24 -14.68 -9.38
C ASN A 14 17.59 -16.02 -9.05
N GLY A 15 16.78 -16.11 -7.99
CA GLY A 15 16.16 -17.35 -7.53
C GLY A 15 14.91 -17.77 -8.31
N GLY A 16 14.29 -16.86 -9.07
CA GLY A 16 13.06 -17.16 -9.81
C GLY A 16 13.30 -18.03 -11.05
N ALA A 17 12.32 -18.87 -11.41
CA ALA A 17 12.37 -19.72 -12.61
C ALA A 17 12.57 -18.92 -13.92
N LYS A 18 12.09 -17.67 -13.95
CA LYS A 18 12.23 -16.74 -15.09
C LYS A 18 13.29 -15.66 -14.86
N SER A 19 14.10 -15.77 -13.81
CA SER A 19 15.09 -14.76 -13.43
C SER A 19 16.02 -14.38 -14.59
N ARG A 20 16.46 -15.38 -15.38
CA ARG A 20 17.38 -15.20 -16.52
C ARG A 20 16.81 -14.35 -17.64
N ASP A 21 15.49 -14.25 -17.78
CA ASP A 21 14.87 -13.45 -18.85
C ASP A 21 14.79 -11.96 -18.48
N TYR A 22 14.70 -11.66 -17.18
CA TYR A 22 14.46 -10.29 -16.68
C TYR A 22 15.70 -9.66 -16.04
N PHE A 23 16.51 -10.42 -15.31
CA PHE A 23 17.62 -9.93 -14.50
C PHE A 23 18.98 -10.37 -15.04
N ASP A 24 19.98 -9.52 -14.84
CA ASP A 24 21.38 -9.83 -15.08
C ASP A 24 22.04 -10.56 -13.89
N ARG A 25 23.34 -10.86 -14.00
CA ARG A 25 24.10 -11.52 -12.92
C ARG A 25 24.26 -10.67 -11.66
N TYR A 26 23.98 -9.38 -11.74
CA TYR A 26 24.07 -8.41 -10.65
C TYR A 26 22.71 -8.13 -10.00
N GLY A 27 21.61 -8.61 -10.59
CA GLY A 27 20.23 -8.41 -10.12
C GLY A 27 19.57 -7.16 -10.70
N ASP A 28 20.12 -6.59 -11.77
CA ASP A 28 19.58 -5.43 -12.48
C ASP A 28 18.74 -5.87 -13.69
N LEU A 29 17.75 -5.06 -14.06
CA LEU A 29 16.85 -5.38 -15.17
C LEU A 29 17.56 -5.26 -16.51
N LYS A 30 17.52 -6.32 -17.32
CA LYS A 30 18.21 -6.38 -18.62
C LYS A 30 17.69 -5.37 -19.64
N ARG A 31 16.37 -5.20 -19.69
CA ARG A 31 15.68 -4.40 -20.72
C ARG A 31 15.43 -2.96 -20.28
N ILE A 32 15.37 -2.71 -18.98
CA ILE A 32 15.01 -1.40 -18.42
C ILE A 32 16.24 -0.81 -17.73
N LYS A 33 16.89 0.15 -18.39
CA LYS A 33 18.12 0.81 -17.90
C LYS A 33 17.84 2.02 -17.00
N ARG A 34 16.65 2.61 -17.09
CA ARG A 34 16.27 3.81 -16.33
C ARG A 34 14.97 3.52 -15.59
N LEU A 35 15.09 3.33 -14.28
CA LEU A 35 13.96 3.22 -13.37
C LEU A 35 13.66 4.60 -12.80
N LYS A 36 12.39 5.01 -12.83
CA LYS A 36 11.94 6.25 -12.19
C LYS A 36 11.47 5.90 -10.79
N TYR A 37 12.29 6.20 -9.80
CA TYR A 37 11.93 5.92 -8.41
C TYR A 37 10.87 6.89 -7.92
N TRP A 38 9.86 6.36 -7.25
CA TRP A 38 8.82 7.13 -6.58
C TRP A 38 8.64 6.57 -5.18
N SER A 39 8.70 7.43 -4.17
CA SER A 39 8.28 7.08 -2.81
C SER A 39 6.77 6.83 -2.76
N LEU A 40 6.36 5.74 -2.13
CA LEU A 40 4.95 5.40 -1.93
C LEU A 40 4.15 6.55 -1.30
N ASP A 41 4.73 7.21 -0.29
CA ASP A 41 4.08 8.32 0.42
C ASP A 41 3.74 9.48 -0.54
N ARG A 42 4.70 9.91 -1.38
CA ARG A 42 4.44 10.94 -2.40
C ARG A 42 3.45 10.50 -3.45
N LEU A 43 3.48 9.22 -3.86
CA LEU A 43 2.50 8.71 -4.81
C LEU A 43 1.08 8.80 -4.23
N LEU A 44 0.92 8.48 -2.95
CA LEU A 44 -0.38 8.57 -2.27
C LEU A 44 -0.87 10.02 -2.15
N VAL A 45 0.01 10.96 -1.80
CA VAL A 45 -0.36 12.37 -1.69
C VAL A 45 -0.62 13.00 -3.07
N GLU A 46 0.32 12.89 -4.01
CA GLU A 46 0.25 13.59 -5.30
C GLU A 46 -0.77 12.96 -6.26
N LYS A 47 -0.89 11.63 -6.24
CA LYS A 47 -1.69 10.90 -7.24
C LYS A 47 -3.06 10.49 -6.73
N PHE A 48 -3.20 10.29 -5.42
CA PHE A 48 -4.45 9.86 -4.79
C PHE A 48 -5.02 10.91 -3.83
N GLU A 49 -4.41 12.09 -3.70
CA GLU A 49 -4.89 13.22 -2.89
C GLU A 49 -5.10 12.86 -1.41
N PHE A 50 -4.31 11.91 -0.90
CA PHE A 50 -4.32 11.58 0.53
C PHE A 50 -3.75 12.76 1.34
N SER A 51 -4.24 12.94 2.57
CA SER A 51 -3.56 13.77 3.54
C SER A 51 -2.17 13.18 3.84
N GLU A 52 -1.17 14.01 4.15
CA GLU A 52 0.18 13.51 4.44
C GLU A 52 0.17 12.47 5.57
N LYS A 53 -0.69 12.67 6.57
CA LYS A 53 -0.84 11.76 7.71
C LYS A 53 -1.45 10.42 7.29
N ASP A 54 -2.55 10.44 6.53
CA ASP A 54 -3.20 9.20 6.09
C ASP A 54 -2.32 8.44 5.09
N ALA A 55 -1.59 9.16 4.24
CA ALA A 55 -0.61 8.58 3.32
C ALA A 55 0.52 7.87 4.07
N GLN A 56 1.05 8.48 5.13
CA GLN A 56 2.07 7.89 5.99
C GLN A 56 1.55 6.61 6.66
N GLU A 57 0.39 6.67 7.30
CA GLU A 57 -0.20 5.53 8.01
C GLU A 57 -0.55 4.36 7.06
N PHE A 58 -1.04 4.67 5.86
CA PHE A 58 -1.32 3.68 4.83
C PHE A 58 -0.05 3.10 4.21
N ALA A 59 0.97 3.92 3.98
CA ALA A 59 2.26 3.45 3.51
C ALA A 59 2.93 2.51 4.51
N ASP A 60 2.84 2.81 5.81
CA ASP A 60 3.36 1.95 6.87
C ASP A 60 2.64 0.60 6.94
N PHE A 61 1.34 0.57 6.62
CA PHE A 61 0.61 -0.68 6.42
C PHE A 61 1.09 -1.47 5.18
N LEU A 62 1.29 -0.80 4.04
CA LEU A 62 1.59 -1.45 2.77
C LEU A 62 3.05 -1.91 2.64
N ARG A 63 4.02 -1.17 3.19
CA ARG A 63 5.46 -1.47 3.12
C ARG A 63 5.81 -2.92 3.51
N PRO A 64 5.39 -3.44 4.67
CA PRO A 64 5.71 -4.82 5.05
C PRO A 64 4.99 -5.86 4.19
N ILE A 65 3.79 -5.55 3.69
CA ILE A 65 3.01 -6.45 2.81
C ILE A 65 3.70 -6.60 1.44
N LEU A 66 4.32 -5.53 0.97
CA LEU A 66 4.96 -5.46 -0.34
C LEU A 66 6.44 -5.89 -0.33
N ASP A 67 7.00 -6.35 0.80
CA ASP A 67 8.41 -6.77 0.88
C ASP A 67 8.74 -7.82 -0.19
N PHE A 68 9.92 -7.74 -0.79
CA PHE A 68 10.37 -8.70 -1.80
C PHE A 68 10.53 -10.11 -1.22
N ALA A 69 10.98 -10.23 0.03
CA ALA A 69 11.13 -11.50 0.71
C ALA A 69 9.78 -11.97 1.26
N PRO A 70 9.24 -13.11 0.81
CA PRO A 70 7.95 -13.60 1.28
C PRO A 70 7.95 -13.90 2.78
N GLU A 71 9.10 -14.32 3.33
CA GLU A 71 9.27 -14.62 4.76
C GLU A 71 9.10 -13.39 5.67
N LYS A 72 9.32 -12.19 5.13
CA LYS A 72 9.15 -10.94 5.88
C LYS A 72 7.72 -10.40 5.81
N ARG A 73 6.88 -10.96 4.92
CA ARG A 73 5.51 -10.47 4.76
C ARG A 73 4.65 -10.92 5.94
N PRO A 74 3.89 -10.00 6.56
CA PRO A 74 2.94 -10.38 7.59
C PRO A 74 1.84 -11.27 7.00
N THR A 75 1.32 -12.17 7.83
CA THR A 75 0.15 -12.96 7.44
C THR A 75 -1.10 -12.09 7.43
N ALA A 76 -2.14 -12.49 6.68
CA ALA A 76 -3.40 -11.75 6.64
C ALA A 76 -3.97 -11.49 8.05
N GLN A 77 -3.88 -12.47 8.96
CA GLN A 77 -4.32 -12.32 10.34
C GLN A 77 -3.52 -11.25 11.12
N GLN A 78 -2.23 -11.10 10.83
CA GLN A 78 -1.41 -10.02 11.41
C GLN A 78 -1.78 -8.67 10.79
N CYS A 79 -2.01 -8.61 9.47
CA CYS A 79 -2.44 -7.39 8.79
C CYS A 79 -3.74 -6.82 9.37
N LEU A 80 -4.72 -7.67 9.70
CA LEU A 80 -5.99 -7.24 10.31
C LEU A 80 -5.82 -6.52 11.66
N LYS A 81 -4.70 -6.73 12.36
CA LYS A 81 -4.41 -6.05 13.63
C LYS A 81 -3.79 -4.67 13.44
N HIS A 82 -3.44 -4.29 12.21
CA HIS A 82 -2.76 -3.03 11.95
C HIS A 82 -3.66 -1.83 12.30
N PRO A 83 -3.14 -0.78 12.98
CA PRO A 83 -3.93 0.37 13.40
C PRO A 83 -4.71 1.02 12.25
N TRP A 84 -4.11 1.11 11.07
CA TRP A 84 -4.75 1.68 9.88
C TRP A 84 -6.09 1.01 9.52
N LEU A 85 -6.23 -0.31 9.66
CA LEU A 85 -7.50 -1.00 9.42
C LEU A 85 -8.49 -0.85 10.59
N ASN A 86 -7.99 -0.69 11.81
CA ASN A 86 -8.79 -0.64 13.03
C ASN A 86 -9.27 0.78 13.41
N GLN A 87 -8.82 1.82 12.69
CA GLN A 87 -9.31 3.19 12.87
C GLN A 87 -10.83 3.33 12.62
N ASN A 88 -11.40 2.47 11.77
CA ASN A 88 -12.83 2.48 11.45
C ASN A 88 -13.70 1.64 12.40
N LEU A 89 -13.10 0.94 13.37
CA LEU A 89 -13.82 0.08 14.33
C LEU A 89 -14.11 0.79 15.66
N THR A 90 -13.67 2.04 15.84
CA THR A 90 -14.23 2.88 16.90
C THR A 90 -15.64 3.29 16.48
N PRO A 91 -16.70 2.93 17.23
CA PRO A 91 -18.06 3.37 16.92
C PRO A 91 -18.13 4.87 17.16
N ASN A 92 -17.81 5.66 16.14
CA ASN A 92 -18.10 7.09 16.10
C ASN A 92 -19.09 7.43 14.97
N ASP A 93 -20.04 6.52 14.73
CA ASP A 93 -21.37 6.93 14.26
C ASP A 93 -22.16 7.46 15.46
N SER A 94 -21.79 8.66 15.89
CA SER A 94 -22.59 9.49 16.77
C SER A 94 -22.36 10.94 16.37
N ALA A 95 -23.40 11.50 15.75
CA ALA A 95 -23.64 12.90 15.37
C ALA A 95 -23.19 13.32 13.96
N GLY A 96 -24.20 13.50 13.08
CA GLY A 96 -24.03 14.24 11.83
C GLY A 96 -25.13 14.12 10.77
N GLY A 97 -26.12 13.23 10.93
CA GLY A 97 -27.27 13.15 10.02
C GLY A 97 -28.45 13.96 10.54
N THR A 98 -28.63 15.20 10.03
CA THR A 98 -29.83 15.99 10.30
C THR A 98 -31.08 15.29 9.75
N ASN A 99 -31.81 14.60 10.61
CA ASN A 99 -33.17 14.14 10.31
C ASN A 99 -34.09 15.37 10.24
N LYS A 100 -34.29 15.90 9.03
CA LYS A 100 -35.40 16.82 8.76
C LYS A 100 -36.69 15.98 8.81
N PRO A 101 -37.63 16.27 9.73
CA PRO A 101 -38.86 15.49 9.82
C PRO A 101 -39.69 15.68 8.55
N ILE A 102 -40.01 14.59 7.87
CA ILE A 102 -40.99 14.55 6.78
C ILE A 102 -42.33 14.91 7.42
N SER A 103 -42.80 16.11 7.15
CA SER A 103 -44.13 16.60 7.51
C SER A 103 -45.18 15.63 6.95
N LYS A 104 -46.00 15.09 7.84
CA LYS A 104 -47.25 14.40 7.51
C LYS A 104 -48.08 15.28 6.58
N VAL A 105 -48.29 14.84 5.34
CA VAL A 105 -49.38 15.34 4.50
C VAL A 105 -50.49 14.31 4.57
N ASN A 106 -51.49 14.61 5.40
CA ASN A 106 -52.82 14.03 5.35
C ASN A 106 -53.72 15.02 4.59
N LYS A 107 -54.16 14.64 3.39
CA LYS A 107 -55.53 14.87 2.91
C LYS A 107 -55.80 14.06 1.65
#